data_AF-A0A953QIY1-F1
#
_entry.id   AF-A0A953QIY1-F1
#
_cell.length_a   1.000
_cell.length_b   1.000
_cell.length_c   1.000
_cell.angle_alpha   90.00
_cell.angle_beta   90.00
_cell.angle_gamma   90.00
#
_symmetry.space_group_name_H-M   'P 1'
#
loop_
_entity.id
_entity.type
_entity.pdbx_description
1 polymer ?
#
loop_
_entity_poly.entity_id
_entity_poly.type
_entity_poly.pdbx_seq_one_letter_code
_entity_poly.pdbx_strand_id
1 'polypeptide(L)'
;DNQLAAELRNEAPTQVADKACGKKLCYSIGTTALIRVNEERYILFALSKTNHANCKVYSDVELMWRALHRLWQRARTECNGYPLTLPLVGSGLSGLNLPTRDLLNLVILSAITESKAHEITQTIRIVLRRDRFEDIDLREVKEHWEA
;
A
#
# COMPACT_ATOMS: atom_id res chain seq x y z
N ASP A 1 8.30 -14.17 12.23
CA ASP A 1 6.82 -14.27 12.27
C ASP A 1 6.16 -13.87 13.60
N ASN A 2 6.85 -13.81 14.74
CA ASN A 2 6.20 -13.45 16.03
C ASN A 2 5.65 -12.00 16.09
N GLN A 3 6.38 -11.00 15.59
CA GLN A 3 5.91 -9.61 15.58
C GLN A 3 4.62 -9.46 14.74
N LEU A 4 4.61 -10.06 13.54
CA LEU A 4 3.44 -10.02 12.66
C LEU A 4 2.23 -10.72 13.28
N ALA A 5 2.42 -11.87 13.93
CA ALA A 5 1.35 -12.56 14.64
C ALA A 5 0.80 -11.73 15.82
N ALA A 6 1.67 -11.00 16.53
CA ALA A 6 1.26 -10.11 17.62
C ALA A 6 0.44 -8.92 17.12
N GLU A 7 0.86 -8.28 16.02
CA GLU A 7 0.13 -7.16 15.41
C GLU A 7 -1.23 -7.59 14.84
N LEU A 8 -1.28 -8.79 14.23
CA LEU A 8 -2.49 -9.30 13.58
C LEU A 8 -3.40 -10.12 14.51
N ARG A 9 -3.13 -10.16 15.82
CA ARG A 9 -3.88 -10.97 16.79
C ARG A 9 -5.39 -10.70 16.82
N ASN A 10 -5.79 -9.46 16.49
CA ASN A 10 -7.18 -9.02 16.49
C ASN A 10 -7.79 -8.98 15.08
N GLU A 11 -6.99 -9.27 14.06
CA GLU A 11 -7.43 -9.33 12.66
C GLU A 11 -7.82 -10.77 12.36
N ALA A 12 -9.10 -11.04 12.10
CA ALA A 12 -9.57 -12.38 11.77
C ALA A 12 -9.15 -12.74 10.34
N PRO A 13 -8.22 -13.71 10.12
CA PRO A 13 -7.90 -14.17 8.79
C PRO A 13 -8.98 -15.13 8.28
N THR A 14 -9.22 -15.12 6.97
CA THR A 14 -9.97 -16.17 6.30
C THR A 14 -9.06 -17.35 6.00
N GLN A 15 -9.45 -18.54 6.41
CA GLN A 15 -8.74 -19.77 6.06
C GLN A 15 -9.16 -20.24 4.66
N VAL A 16 -8.18 -20.44 3.79
CA VAL A 16 -8.38 -20.96 2.44
C VAL A 16 -7.77 -22.36 2.37
N ALA A 17 -8.63 -23.38 2.49
CA ALA A 17 -8.21 -24.78 2.56
C ALA A 17 -7.55 -25.27 1.27
N ASP A 18 -8.13 -24.89 0.12
CA ASP A 18 -7.84 -25.41 -1.22
C ASP A 18 -6.84 -24.56 -2.02
N LYS A 19 -6.00 -23.81 -1.32
CA LYS A 19 -4.97 -23.00 -1.98
C LYS A 19 -3.88 -23.92 -2.52
N ALA A 20 -3.60 -23.84 -3.82
CA ALA A 20 -2.59 -24.67 -4.49
C ALA A 20 -1.19 -24.52 -3.86
N CYS A 21 -0.86 -23.33 -3.34
CA CYS A 21 0.46 -23.01 -2.82
C CYS A 21 0.47 -21.88 -1.76
N GLY A 22 1.44 -21.89 -0.83
CA GLY A 22 1.71 -20.79 0.11
C GLY A 22 0.90 -20.78 1.42
N LYS A 23 0.91 -19.64 2.14
CA LYS A 23 0.16 -19.47 3.41
C LYS A 23 -1.35 -19.57 3.16
N LYS A 24 -2.06 -20.35 3.99
CA LYS A 24 -3.51 -20.60 3.92
C LYS A 24 -4.37 -19.55 4.64
N LEU A 25 -3.75 -18.73 5.48
CA LEU A 25 -4.40 -17.61 6.13
C LEU A 25 -4.34 -16.40 5.19
N CYS A 26 -5.51 -15.83 4.88
CA CYS A 26 -5.65 -14.65 4.04
C CYS A 26 -6.29 -13.53 4.86
N TYR A 27 -5.64 -12.36 4.88
CA TYR A 27 -6.16 -11.18 5.54
C TYR A 27 -6.95 -10.32 4.56
N SER A 28 -7.89 -9.55 5.09
CA SER A 28 -8.68 -8.61 4.30
C SER A 28 -7.78 -7.53 3.71
N ILE A 29 -8.19 -6.98 2.56
CA ILE A 29 -7.45 -5.90 1.91
C ILE A 29 -7.45 -4.66 2.80
N GLY A 30 -6.28 -4.08 2.96
CA GLY A 30 -6.02 -2.99 3.89
C GLY A 30 -5.73 -3.41 5.33
N THR A 31 -5.76 -4.71 5.69
CA THR A 31 -5.21 -5.13 6.98
C THR A 31 -3.75 -4.68 7.07
N THR A 32 -3.37 -4.04 8.17
CA THR A 32 -2.02 -3.47 8.40
C THR A 32 -1.31 -4.15 9.56
N ALA A 33 0.01 -4.10 9.57
CA ALA A 33 0.84 -4.53 10.70
C ALA A 33 2.08 -3.66 10.80
N LEU A 34 2.47 -3.26 12.01
CA LEU A 34 3.73 -2.57 12.25
C LEU A 34 4.83 -3.57 12.60
N ILE A 35 5.92 -3.57 11.84
CA ILE A 35 7.10 -4.37 12.17
C ILE A 35 8.29 -3.47 12.44
N ARG A 36 9.16 -3.90 13.36
CA ARG A 36 10.43 -3.25 13.62
C ARG A 36 11.56 -4.14 13.14
N VAL A 37 12.42 -3.58 12.29
CA VAL A 37 13.65 -4.23 11.81
C VAL A 37 14.80 -3.28 12.12
N ASN A 38 15.68 -3.70 13.02
CA ASN A 38 16.73 -2.85 13.59
C ASN A 38 16.12 -1.58 14.23
N GLU A 39 16.56 -0.40 13.79
CA GLU A 39 16.08 0.90 14.25
C GLU A 39 14.88 1.41 13.43
N GLU A 40 14.58 0.76 12.32
CA GLU A 40 13.54 1.17 11.38
C GLU A 40 12.19 0.51 11.66
N ARG A 41 11.12 1.24 11.32
CA ARG A 41 9.73 0.76 11.45
C ARG A 41 9.09 0.69 10.07
N TYR A 42 8.38 -0.41 9.81
CA TYR A 42 7.69 -0.62 8.54
C TYR A 42 6.22 -0.92 8.81
N ILE A 43 5.36 -0.27 8.03
CA ILE A 43 3.95 -0.60 7.98
C ILE A 43 3.75 -1.55 6.79
N LEU A 44 3.40 -2.79 7.11
CA LEU A 44 2.95 -3.76 6.12
C LEU A 44 1.45 -3.58 5.92
N PHE A 45 0.97 -3.77 4.69
CA PHE A 45 -0.46 -3.72 4.42
C PHE A 45 -0.86 -4.67 3.28
N ALA A 46 -2.06 -5.23 3.36
CA ALA A 46 -2.60 -6.13 2.35
C ALA A 46 -3.10 -5.34 1.13
N LEU A 47 -2.33 -5.35 0.04
CA LEU A 47 -2.61 -4.57 -1.17
C LEU A 47 -3.52 -5.29 -2.20
N SER A 48 -3.30 -6.59 -2.40
CA SER A 48 -3.86 -7.34 -3.52
C SER A 48 -4.40 -8.70 -3.10
N LYS A 49 -5.28 -9.29 -3.92
CA LYS A 49 -5.79 -10.64 -3.72
C LYS A 49 -5.00 -11.65 -4.53
N THR A 50 -5.11 -12.92 -4.18
CA THR A 50 -4.50 -14.03 -4.92
C THR A 50 -5.60 -15.01 -5.30
N ASN A 51 -5.69 -15.36 -6.57
CA ASN A 51 -6.54 -16.44 -7.03
C ASN A 51 -5.99 -17.77 -6.48
N HIS A 52 -6.82 -18.48 -5.72
CA HIS A 52 -6.40 -19.65 -4.97
C HIS A 52 -6.11 -20.89 -5.83
N ALA A 53 -6.69 -20.95 -7.04
CA ALA A 53 -6.53 -22.07 -7.95
C ALA A 53 -5.20 -22.02 -8.72
N ASN A 54 -4.76 -20.82 -9.13
CA ASN A 54 -3.57 -20.65 -9.99
C ASN A 54 -2.46 -19.79 -9.39
N CYS A 55 -2.60 -19.40 -8.12
CA CYS A 55 -1.67 -18.53 -7.39
C CYS A 55 -1.39 -17.16 -8.08
N LYS A 56 -2.22 -16.72 -9.05
CA LYS A 56 -2.07 -15.40 -9.70
C LYS A 56 -2.61 -14.28 -8.83
N VAL A 57 -1.85 -13.19 -8.74
CA VAL A 57 -2.22 -11.99 -7.99
C VAL A 57 -3.08 -11.08 -8.86
N TYR A 58 -4.09 -10.45 -8.26
CA TYR A 58 -4.93 -9.45 -8.91
C TYR A 58 -5.31 -8.33 -7.95
N SER A 59 -5.47 -7.14 -8.51
CA SER A 59 -5.96 -5.96 -7.82
C SER A 59 -6.67 -5.06 -8.83
N ASP A 60 -7.57 -4.23 -8.35
CA ASP A 60 -8.22 -3.17 -9.10
C ASP A 60 -8.08 -1.83 -8.34
N VAL A 61 -8.62 -0.76 -8.91
CA VAL A 61 -8.59 0.59 -8.33
C VAL A 61 -9.29 0.64 -6.97
N GLU A 62 -10.41 -0.06 -6.81
CA GLU A 62 -11.19 -0.08 -5.57
C GLU A 62 -10.41 -0.76 -4.44
N LEU A 63 -9.82 -1.94 -4.73
CA LEU A 63 -8.99 -2.67 -3.79
C LEU A 63 -7.77 -1.85 -3.38
N MET A 64 -7.11 -1.19 -4.34
CA MET A 64 -5.97 -0.32 -4.05
C MET A 64 -6.39 0.87 -3.19
N TRP A 65 -7.48 1.55 -3.54
CA TRP A 65 -8.00 2.68 -2.78
C TRP A 65 -8.31 2.29 -1.32
N ARG A 66 -8.98 1.15 -1.12
CA ARG A 66 -9.25 0.61 0.23
C ARG A 66 -7.97 0.27 0.98
N ALA A 67 -6.99 -0.32 0.31
CA ALA A 67 -5.71 -0.67 0.91
C ALA A 67 -4.94 0.58 1.37
N LEU A 68 -4.87 1.60 0.52
CA LEU A 68 -4.26 2.89 0.81
C LEU A 68 -4.97 3.61 1.95
N HIS A 69 -6.32 3.67 1.93
CA HIS A 69 -7.11 4.26 3.01
C HIS A 69 -6.70 3.67 4.37
N ARG A 70 -6.63 2.34 4.50
CA ARG A 70 -6.20 1.70 5.76
C ARG A 70 -4.72 1.93 6.10
N LEU A 71 -3.83 1.97 5.10
CA LEU A 71 -2.42 2.32 5.29
C LEU A 71 -2.29 3.72 5.88
N TRP A 72 -2.99 4.71 5.34
CA TRP A 72 -2.96 6.10 5.80
C TRP A 72 -3.49 6.25 7.23
N GLN A 73 -4.56 5.52 7.57
CA GLN A 73 -5.08 5.48 8.93
C GLN A 73 -4.07 4.90 9.92
N ARG A 74 -3.33 3.83 9.55
CA ARG A 74 -2.26 3.29 10.39
C ARG A 74 -1.06 4.22 10.46
N ALA A 75 -0.68 4.84 9.35
CA ALA A 75 0.44 5.78 9.32
C ALA A 75 0.19 6.97 10.25
N ARG A 76 -1.03 7.51 10.29
CA ARG A 76 -1.41 8.60 11.19
C ARG A 76 -1.09 8.30 12.66
N THR A 77 -1.33 7.07 13.10
CA THR A 77 -1.09 6.68 14.50
C THR A 77 0.37 6.33 14.79
N GLU A 78 1.14 5.95 13.76
CA GLU A 78 2.49 5.36 13.95
C GLU A 78 3.63 6.27 13.56
N CYS A 79 3.41 7.18 12.59
CA CYS A 79 4.45 8.07 12.09
C CYS A 79 4.96 9.03 13.16
N ASN A 80 4.16 9.42 14.15
CA ASN A 80 4.59 10.29 15.26
C ASN A 80 5.39 11.52 14.80
N GLY A 81 4.97 12.15 13.70
CA GLY A 81 5.65 13.31 13.09
C GLY A 81 6.84 12.98 12.18
N TYR A 82 7.30 11.72 12.12
CA TYR A 82 8.32 11.30 11.17
C TYR A 82 7.76 11.20 9.74
N PRO A 83 8.59 11.47 8.72
CA PRO A 83 8.19 11.29 7.32
C PRO A 83 7.80 9.84 7.01
N LEU A 84 6.75 9.67 6.21
CA LEU A 84 6.36 8.37 5.68
C LEU A 84 6.99 8.17 4.30
N THR A 85 7.69 7.05 4.10
CA THR A 85 8.26 6.70 2.79
C THR A 85 7.61 5.43 2.27
N LEU A 86 7.12 5.47 1.03
CA LEU A 86 6.55 4.30 0.35
C LEU A 86 7.04 4.23 -1.10
N PRO A 87 7.21 3.02 -1.67
CA PRO A 87 7.42 2.89 -3.10
C PRO A 87 6.15 3.29 -3.86
N LEU A 88 6.25 3.43 -5.19
CA LEU A 88 5.07 3.43 -6.06
C LEU A 88 4.37 2.06 -5.99
N VAL A 89 3.48 1.91 -5.01
CA VAL A 89 2.70 0.70 -4.76
C VAL A 89 1.76 0.43 -5.93
N GLY A 90 1.55 -0.84 -6.25
CA GLY A 90 0.69 -1.24 -7.38
C GLY A 90 1.39 -1.36 -8.73
N SER A 91 2.67 -0.94 -8.86
CA SER A 91 3.40 -0.87 -10.14
C SER A 91 4.09 -2.18 -10.57
N GLY A 92 3.83 -3.28 -9.87
CA GLY A 92 4.55 -4.55 -10.06
C GLY A 92 3.60 -5.74 -10.15
N LEU A 93 3.94 -6.82 -9.44
CA LEU A 93 3.18 -8.08 -9.44
C LEU A 93 1.83 -8.01 -8.71
N SER A 94 1.34 -6.83 -8.37
CA SER A 94 0.01 -6.59 -7.77
C SER A 94 -1.15 -6.87 -8.71
N GLY A 95 -0.89 -7.02 -10.01
CA GLY A 95 -1.92 -7.29 -11.02
C GLY A 95 -2.82 -6.08 -11.31
N LEU A 96 -2.35 -4.89 -10.94
CA LEU A 96 -3.02 -3.62 -11.25
C LEU A 96 -2.44 -3.09 -12.56
N ASN A 97 -3.23 -3.12 -13.63
CA ASN A 97 -2.78 -2.75 -14.98
C ASN A 97 -3.07 -1.27 -15.28
N LEU A 98 -2.54 -0.36 -14.45
CA LEU A 98 -2.62 1.08 -14.70
C LEU A 98 -1.32 1.62 -15.27
N PRO A 99 -1.36 2.64 -16.16
CA PRO A 99 -0.19 3.43 -16.50
C PRO A 99 0.49 3.99 -15.25
N THR A 100 1.82 4.08 -15.26
CA THR A 100 2.63 4.59 -14.14
C THR A 100 2.14 5.97 -13.65
N ARG A 101 1.76 6.85 -14.58
CA ARG A 101 1.17 8.17 -14.28
C ARG A 101 -0.11 8.07 -13.46
N ASP A 102 -1.06 7.26 -13.92
CA ASP A 102 -2.37 7.12 -13.26
C ASP A 102 -2.23 6.48 -11.88
N LEU A 103 -1.31 5.53 -11.77
CA LEU A 103 -0.98 4.91 -10.50
C LEU A 103 -0.39 5.92 -9.50
N LEU A 104 0.55 6.76 -9.96
CA LEU A 104 1.11 7.81 -9.12
C LEU A 104 0.03 8.80 -8.67
N ASN A 105 -0.82 9.23 -9.60
CA ASN A 105 -1.94 10.13 -9.31
C ASN A 105 -2.93 9.49 -8.32
N LEU A 106 -3.20 8.20 -8.43
CA LEU A 106 -4.07 7.48 -7.49
C LEU A 106 -3.48 7.47 -6.06
N VAL A 107 -2.17 7.23 -5.93
CA VAL A 107 -1.47 7.28 -4.63
C VAL A 107 -1.51 8.71 -4.07
N ILE A 108 -1.16 9.72 -4.86
CA ILE A 108 -1.18 11.14 -4.45
C ILE A 108 -2.59 11.56 -4.02
N LEU A 109 -3.60 11.28 -4.86
CA LEU A 109 -4.99 11.59 -4.58
C LEU A 109 -5.44 10.97 -3.26
N SER A 110 -5.14 9.68 -3.03
CA SER A 110 -5.50 9.01 -1.78
C SER A 110 -4.85 9.65 -0.55
N ALA A 111 -3.58 10.07 -0.67
CA ALA A 111 -2.85 10.70 0.41
C ALA A 111 -3.40 12.10 0.72
N ILE A 112 -3.73 12.89 -0.31
CA ILE A 112 -4.36 14.21 -0.16
C ILE A 112 -5.75 14.08 0.47
N THR A 113 -6.58 13.15 -0.03
CA THR A 113 -7.92 12.91 0.51
C THR A 113 -7.85 12.57 2.00
N GLU A 114 -6.97 11.66 2.40
CA GLU A 114 -6.81 11.30 3.81
C GLU A 114 -6.19 12.40 4.66
N SER A 115 -5.21 13.14 4.13
CA SER A 115 -4.58 14.26 4.85
C SER A 115 -5.54 15.42 5.07
N LYS A 116 -6.46 15.67 4.13
CA LYS A 116 -7.53 16.67 4.28
C LYS A 116 -8.55 16.26 5.34
N ALA A 117 -8.82 14.97 5.49
CA ALA A 117 -9.71 14.49 6.54
C ALA A 117 -9.04 14.67 7.92
N HIS A 118 -7.83 14.16 8.09
CA HIS A 118 -6.99 14.36 9.26
C HIS A 118 -5.53 14.18 8.86
N GLU A 119 -4.66 15.08 9.32
CA GLU A 119 -3.22 15.04 9.03
C GLU A 119 -2.64 13.64 9.28
N ILE A 120 -1.85 13.12 8.33
CA ILE A 120 -1.16 11.83 8.45
C ILE A 120 0.24 12.06 9.02
N THR A 121 1.03 12.91 8.35
CA THR A 121 2.37 13.34 8.73
C THR A 121 2.77 14.57 7.89
N GLN A 122 3.81 15.29 8.30
CA GLN A 122 4.32 16.48 7.63
C GLN A 122 4.91 16.19 6.23
N THR A 123 5.37 14.96 5.99
CA THR A 123 6.03 14.63 4.71
C THR A 123 5.75 13.19 4.30
N ILE A 124 5.22 13.01 3.10
CA ILE A 124 5.06 11.71 2.44
C ILE A 124 6.01 11.67 1.24
N ARG A 125 6.89 10.66 1.19
CA ARG A 125 7.86 10.44 0.11
C ARG A 125 7.44 9.22 -0.70
N ILE A 126 7.07 9.44 -1.97
CA ILE A 126 6.81 8.36 -2.92
C ILE A 126 8.10 8.10 -3.71
N VAL A 127 8.63 6.88 -3.60
CA VAL A 127 9.88 6.49 -4.24
C VAL A 127 9.58 5.80 -5.58
N LEU A 128 10.08 6.41 -6.64
CA LEU A 128 10.03 5.88 -8.01
C LEU A 128 11.37 5.24 -8.36
N ARG A 129 11.33 4.02 -8.93
CA ARG A 129 12.53 3.40 -9.49
C ARG A 129 12.89 4.09 -10.81
N ARG A 130 14.18 4.14 -11.14
CA ARG A 130 14.70 4.89 -12.31
C ARG A 130 14.10 4.42 -13.65
N ASP A 131 13.80 3.14 -13.77
CA ASP A 131 13.15 2.54 -14.94
C ASP A 131 11.73 3.08 -15.20
N ARG A 132 11.11 3.75 -14.22
CA ARG A 132 9.79 4.37 -14.36
C ARG A 132 9.83 5.80 -14.88
N PHE A 133 10.99 6.44 -14.96
CA PHE A 133 11.12 7.82 -15.41
C PHE A 133 10.90 7.97 -16.92
N GLU A 134 11.04 6.87 -17.68
CA GLU A 134 10.68 6.84 -19.11
C GLU A 134 9.15 6.86 -19.32
N ASP A 135 8.39 6.36 -18.34
CA ASP A 135 6.93 6.25 -18.40
C ASP A 135 6.20 7.50 -17.89
N ILE A 136 6.92 8.45 -17.26
CA ILE A 136 6.29 9.57 -16.54
C ILE A 136 7.10 10.86 -16.59
N ASP A 137 6.45 11.96 -16.97
CA ASP A 137 6.98 13.30 -16.78
C ASP A 137 6.52 13.86 -15.43
N LEU A 138 7.47 13.98 -14.49
CA LEU A 138 7.18 14.51 -13.15
C LEU A 138 6.82 16.00 -13.16
N ARG A 139 7.16 16.74 -14.22
CA ARG A 139 6.77 18.15 -14.36
C ARG A 139 5.27 18.27 -14.59
N GLU A 140 4.71 17.44 -15.48
CA GLU A 140 3.27 17.41 -15.72
C GLU A 140 2.49 17.00 -14.46
N VAL A 141 3.01 16.01 -13.71
CA VAL A 141 2.39 15.59 -12.44
C VAL A 141 2.40 16.73 -11.43
N LYS A 142 3.53 17.42 -11.30
CA LYS A 142 3.66 18.58 -10.41
C LYS A 142 2.66 19.68 -10.79
N GLU A 143 2.61 20.06 -12.06
CA GLU A 143 1.67 21.06 -12.58
C GLU A 143 0.21 20.69 -12.30
N HIS A 144 -0.15 19.41 -12.45
CA HIS A 144 -1.51 18.93 -12.17
C HIS A 144 -1.94 19.10 -10.71
N TRP A 145 -1.01 19.00 -9.76
CA TRP A 145 -1.31 19.03 -8.32
C TRP A 145 -1.02 20.39 -7.65
N GLU A 146 -0.28 21.29 -8.30
CA GLU A 146 -0.04 22.67 -7.83
C GLU A 146 -1.08 23.68 -8.32
N ALA A 147 -1.83 23.36 -9.38
CA ALA A 147 -2.88 24.21 -9.96
C ALA A 147 -4.15 24.26 -9.09
#